data_AF-A0A5A8AE35-F1
#
_entry.id   AF-A0A5A8AE35-F1
#
_cell.length_a   1.000
_cell.length_b   1.000
_cell.length_c   1.000
_cell.angle_alpha   90.00
_cell.angle_beta   90.00
_cell.angle_gamma   90.00
#
_symmetry.space_group_name_H-M   'P 1'
#
loop_
_entity.id
_entity.type
_entity.pdbx_description
1 polymer ?
#
loop_
_entity_poly.entity_id
_entity_poly.type
_entity_poly.pdbx_seq_one_letter_code
_entity_poly.pdbx_strand_id
1 'polypeptide(L)'
;MENTEINKVKFFAQYWGQKVFINPVLSPSPVDNTYIFDYSEPEDIDQEYLELKPLSSITDELLLTAIQILDSNNEFTELGSLQIGREIIQIVDNINSEVARNEIHPQYIFHFADYLRSKGYALPWMGLSVKRLEEYGWIKIKK
;
A
#
# COMPACT_ATOMS: atom_id res chain seq x y z
N MET A 1 -15.93 1.57 6.14
CA MET A 1 -15.94 2.75 5.25
C MET A 1 -16.76 2.44 3.99
N GLU A 2 -17.48 3.42 3.45
CA GLU A 2 -18.39 3.27 2.31
C GLU A 2 -17.65 3.31 0.95
N ASN A 3 -18.21 2.63 -0.06
CA ASN A 3 -17.72 2.67 -1.44
C ASN A 3 -18.26 3.93 -2.13
N THR A 4 -17.46 5.01 -2.10
CA THR A 4 -17.80 6.29 -2.74
C THR A 4 -16.61 6.78 -3.57
N GLU A 5 -16.87 7.55 -4.62
CA GLU A 5 -15.82 8.15 -5.47
C GLU A 5 -14.82 8.97 -4.64
N ILE A 6 -15.30 9.79 -3.71
CA ILE A 6 -14.44 10.60 -2.83
C ILE A 6 -13.48 9.72 -2.01
N ASN A 7 -13.97 8.59 -1.49
CA ASN A 7 -13.11 7.67 -0.74
C ASN A 7 -12.13 6.95 -1.67
N LYS A 8 -12.56 6.58 -2.89
CA LYS A 8 -11.69 6.00 -3.93
C LYS A 8 -10.55 6.95 -4.31
N VAL A 9 -10.82 8.23 -4.54
CA VAL A 9 -9.80 9.26 -4.81
C VAL A 9 -8.82 9.37 -3.65
N LYS A 10 -9.32 9.46 -2.41
CA LYS A 10 -8.47 9.55 -1.21
C LYS A 10 -7.58 8.33 -1.06
N PHE A 11 -8.08 7.14 -1.37
CA PHE A 11 -7.28 5.92 -1.42
C PHE A 11 -6.21 6.01 -2.50
N PHE A 12 -6.57 6.41 -3.73
CA PHE A 12 -5.62 6.48 -4.83
C PHE A 12 -4.49 7.48 -4.56
N ALA A 13 -4.78 8.60 -3.90
CA ALA A 13 -3.78 9.58 -3.51
C ALA A 13 -2.65 9.01 -2.64
N GLN A 14 -2.88 7.89 -1.93
CA GLN A 14 -1.85 7.20 -1.14
C GLN A 14 -0.73 6.57 -2.00
N TYR A 15 -0.99 6.39 -3.30
CA TYR A 15 -0.06 5.79 -4.26
C TYR A 15 0.47 6.83 -5.25
N TRP A 16 0.44 8.11 -4.89
CA TRP A 16 0.85 9.19 -5.80
C TRP A 16 2.26 8.96 -6.35
N GLY A 17 2.44 9.21 -7.65
CA GLY A 17 3.73 9.05 -8.33
C GLY A 17 4.14 7.60 -8.63
N GLN A 18 3.29 6.61 -8.34
CA GLN A 18 3.56 5.20 -8.63
C GLN A 18 2.96 4.77 -9.96
N LYS A 19 3.69 3.98 -10.76
CA LYS A 19 3.20 3.44 -12.03
C LYS A 19 2.25 2.26 -11.84
N VAL A 20 1.08 2.52 -11.27
CA VAL A 20 0.09 1.51 -10.85
C VAL A 20 -1.32 1.85 -11.30
N PHE A 21 -1.57 3.06 -11.80
CA PHE A 21 -2.92 3.49 -12.18
C PHE A 21 -3.29 2.94 -13.55
N ILE A 22 -4.51 2.38 -13.67
CA ILE A 22 -5.05 1.87 -14.93
C ILE A 22 -6.39 2.52 -15.21
N ASN A 23 -6.49 3.17 -16.37
CA ASN A 23 -7.75 3.55 -16.98
C ASN A 23 -8.03 2.58 -18.14
N PRO A 24 -8.92 1.59 -17.98
CA PRO A 24 -9.12 0.54 -18.99
C PRO A 24 -9.71 1.06 -20.31
N VAL A 25 -10.32 2.25 -20.32
CA VAL A 25 -10.95 2.87 -21.50
C VAL A 25 -9.90 3.55 -22.38
N LEU A 26 -9.00 4.32 -21.76
CA LEU A 26 -8.02 5.15 -22.47
C LEU A 26 -6.66 4.47 -22.63
N SER A 27 -6.22 3.69 -21.63
CA SER A 27 -4.92 3.02 -21.64
C SER A 27 -4.92 1.77 -20.75
N PRO A 28 -4.99 0.55 -21.32
CA PRO A 28 -5.00 -0.69 -20.54
C PRO A 28 -3.64 -1.03 -19.91
N SER A 29 -2.65 -0.14 -20.01
CA SER A 29 -1.33 -0.30 -19.38
C SER A 29 -1.19 0.62 -18.15
N PRO A 30 -0.53 0.17 -17.07
CA PRO A 30 -0.25 1.02 -15.92
C PRO A 30 0.49 2.30 -16.29
N VAL A 31 -0.01 3.44 -15.82
CA VAL A 31 0.62 4.76 -15.91
C VAL A 31 0.91 5.29 -14.51
N ASP A 32 1.72 6.35 -14.45
CA ASP A 32 2.04 7.01 -13.19
C ASP A 32 0.76 7.55 -12.56
N ASN A 33 0.61 7.33 -11.26
CA ASN A 33 -0.53 7.75 -10.49
C ASN A 33 -0.41 9.24 -10.11
N THR A 34 -0.16 10.07 -11.12
CA THR A 34 -0.12 11.53 -11.08
C THR A 34 -1.21 12.14 -11.97
N TYR A 35 -1.83 11.32 -12.82
CA TYR A 35 -2.81 11.74 -13.81
C TYR A 35 -4.27 11.72 -13.31
N ILE A 36 -4.51 11.30 -12.06
CA ILE A 36 -5.86 11.28 -11.47
C ILE A 36 -6.52 12.68 -11.42
N PHE A 37 -5.72 13.74 -11.37
CA PHE A 37 -6.22 15.10 -11.17
C PHE A 37 -6.35 15.92 -12.46
N ASP A 38 -6.52 15.30 -13.63
CA ASP A 38 -7.07 16.06 -14.75
C ASP A 38 -8.57 16.28 -14.48
N TYR A 39 -8.85 17.33 -13.70
CA TYR A 39 -10.17 17.75 -13.21
C TYR A 39 -11.19 18.09 -14.30
N SER A 40 -10.88 17.83 -15.58
CA SER A 40 -11.76 18.17 -16.68
C SER A 40 -12.97 17.23 -16.78
N GLU A 41 -12.83 15.92 -16.51
CA GLU A 41 -13.93 14.95 -16.61
C GLU A 41 -13.81 13.80 -15.58
N PRO A 42 -14.34 13.95 -14.35
CA PRO A 42 -14.34 12.89 -13.33
C PRO A 42 -15.24 11.68 -13.65
N GLU A 43 -15.85 11.62 -14.84
CA GLU A 43 -16.88 10.66 -15.22
C GLU A 43 -16.38 9.20 -15.34
N ASP A 44 -15.06 8.98 -15.39
CA ASP A 44 -14.48 7.64 -15.61
C ASP A 44 -13.90 6.96 -14.37
N ILE A 45 -13.87 7.63 -13.20
CA ILE A 45 -13.20 7.08 -12.02
C ILE A 45 -13.79 5.74 -11.58
N ASP A 46 -15.05 5.46 -11.87
CA ASP A 46 -15.71 4.20 -11.56
C ASP A 46 -15.03 2.99 -12.21
N GLN A 47 -14.48 3.16 -13.41
CA GLN A 47 -13.83 2.09 -14.17
C GLN A 47 -12.33 1.98 -13.87
N GLU A 48 -11.74 3.01 -13.29
CA GLU A 48 -10.31 3.09 -12.98
C GLU A 48 -9.93 2.28 -11.74
N TYR A 49 -8.71 1.77 -11.70
CA TYR A 49 -8.21 0.99 -10.58
C TYR A 49 -6.69 1.07 -10.48
N LEU A 50 -6.16 0.71 -9.31
CA LEU A 50 -4.72 0.52 -9.14
C LEU A 50 -4.35 -0.96 -9.29
N GLU A 51 -3.39 -1.28 -10.15
CA GLU A 51 -2.76 -2.60 -10.18
C GLU A 51 -1.62 -2.65 -9.17
N LEU A 52 -1.79 -3.42 -8.10
CA LEU A 52 -0.87 -3.44 -6.95
C LEU A 52 -0.32 -4.84 -6.67
N LYS A 53 0.88 -4.92 -6.12
CA LYS A 53 1.53 -6.16 -5.71
C LYS A 53 0.93 -6.69 -4.40
N PRO A 54 0.77 -8.01 -4.21
CA PRO A 54 0.36 -8.56 -2.93
C PRO A 54 1.50 -8.48 -1.91
N LEU A 55 1.18 -8.36 -0.61
CA LEU A 55 2.19 -8.38 0.45
C LEU A 55 2.98 -9.70 0.50
N SER A 56 2.37 -10.80 0.05
CA SER A 56 3.03 -12.10 -0.06
C SER A 56 4.18 -12.14 -1.08
N SER A 57 4.32 -11.12 -1.96
CA SER A 57 5.44 -11.04 -2.91
C SER A 57 6.60 -10.18 -2.39
N ILE A 58 6.56 -9.72 -1.13
CA ILE A 58 7.66 -8.98 -0.52
C ILE A 58 8.87 -9.92 -0.34
N THR A 59 10.05 -9.45 -0.74
CA THR A 59 11.32 -10.17 -0.56
C THR A 59 11.98 -9.77 0.76
N ASP A 60 12.82 -10.66 1.30
CA ASP A 60 13.65 -10.38 2.47
C ASP A 60 14.56 -9.16 2.25
N GLU A 61 15.10 -8.98 1.04
CA GLU A 61 15.91 -7.79 0.68
C GLU A 61 15.12 -6.47 0.83
N LEU A 62 13.85 -6.47 0.42
CA LEU A 62 13.00 -5.29 0.53
C LEU A 62 12.62 -5.00 1.98
N LEU A 63 12.40 -6.05 2.79
CA LEU A 63 12.22 -5.92 4.25
C LEU A 63 13.43 -5.27 4.89
N LEU A 64 14.63 -5.76 4.60
CA LEU A 64 15.88 -5.24 5.14
C LEU A 64 16.07 -3.77 4.76
N THR A 65 15.86 -3.44 3.48
CA THR A 65 15.95 -2.05 3.00
C THR A 65 14.96 -1.14 3.73
N ALA A 66 13.72 -1.59 3.92
CA ALA A 66 12.72 -0.82 4.63
C ALA A 66 13.13 -0.57 6.08
N ILE A 67 13.61 -1.57 6.81
CA ILE A 67 14.04 -1.39 8.21
C ILE A 67 15.27 -0.48 8.31
N GLN A 68 16.26 -0.62 7.43
CA GLN A 68 17.44 0.26 7.41
C GLN A 68 17.11 1.74 7.21
N ILE A 69 16.06 2.04 6.43
CA ILE A 69 15.59 3.42 6.25
C ILE A 69 15.03 3.99 7.57
N LEU A 70 14.44 3.12 8.40
CA LEU A 70 13.75 3.54 9.62
C LEU A 70 14.66 3.48 10.85
N ASP A 71 15.60 2.55 10.90
CA ASP A 71 16.62 2.41 11.92
C ASP A 71 17.94 3.01 11.43
N SER A 72 18.02 4.34 11.44
CA SER A 72 19.23 5.06 11.03
C SER A 72 20.46 4.74 11.88
N ASN A 73 20.28 4.13 13.07
CA ASN A 73 21.34 3.80 14.00
C ASN A 73 21.92 2.39 13.77
N ASN A 74 21.30 1.57 12.91
CA ASN A 74 21.63 0.15 12.70
C ASN A 74 21.74 -0.63 14.03
N GLU A 75 20.77 -0.43 14.91
CA GLU A 75 20.68 -1.10 16.20
C GLU A 75 20.35 -2.60 16.06
N PHE A 76 19.75 -2.99 14.93
CA PHE A 76 19.37 -4.37 14.67
C PHE A 76 20.41 -5.16 13.86
N THR A 77 20.55 -6.44 14.21
CA THR A 77 21.20 -7.41 13.32
C THR A 77 20.31 -7.69 12.10
N GLU A 78 20.87 -8.21 11.01
CA GLU A 78 20.09 -8.57 9.82
C GLU A 78 18.90 -9.50 10.13
N LEU A 79 19.13 -10.53 10.97
CA LEU A 79 18.07 -11.43 11.42
C LEU A 79 17.00 -10.70 12.26
N GLY A 80 17.43 -9.76 13.11
CA GLY A 80 16.52 -8.90 13.89
C GLY A 80 15.67 -8.02 12.98
N SER A 81 16.27 -7.39 11.97
CA SER A 81 15.58 -6.56 10.98
C SER A 81 14.55 -7.36 10.19
N LEU A 82 14.88 -8.57 9.76
CA LEU A 82 13.92 -9.45 9.07
C LEU A 82 12.73 -9.81 9.96
N GLN A 83 12.99 -10.14 11.23
CA GLN A 83 11.94 -10.46 12.18
C GLN A 83 10.99 -9.28 12.40
N ILE A 84 11.54 -8.08 12.65
CA ILE A 84 10.76 -6.84 12.82
C ILE A 84 9.96 -6.53 11.55
N GLY A 85 10.58 -6.63 10.38
CA GLY A 85 9.89 -6.40 9.11
C GLY A 85 8.68 -7.32 8.90
N ARG A 86 8.81 -8.60 9.27
CA ARG A 86 7.72 -9.59 9.20
C ARG A 86 6.61 -9.29 10.21
N GLU A 87 6.96 -8.88 11.42
CA GLU A 87 6.00 -8.47 12.44
C GLU A 87 5.22 -7.23 12.00
N ILE A 88 5.88 -6.22 11.43
CA ILE A 88 5.22 -5.04 10.86
C ILE A 88 4.26 -5.44 9.74
N ILE A 89 4.65 -6.34 8.82
CA ILE A 89 3.73 -6.84 7.78
C ILE A 89 2.48 -7.45 8.42
N GLN A 90 2.63 -8.29 9.44
CA GLN A 90 1.50 -8.92 10.11
C GLN A 90 0.58 -7.88 10.75
N ILE A 91 1.15 -6.84 11.39
CA ILE A 91 0.39 -5.75 12.00
C ILE A 91 -0.36 -4.95 10.92
N VAL A 92 0.31 -4.63 9.82
CA VAL A 92 -0.27 -3.83 8.73
C VAL A 92 -1.34 -4.60 7.97
N ASP A 93 -1.16 -5.89 7.72
CA ASP A 93 -2.13 -6.75 7.03
C ASP A 93 -3.36 -7.01 7.91
N ASN A 94 -3.17 -7.13 9.23
CA ASN A 94 -4.24 -7.41 10.18
C ASN A 94 -4.64 -6.16 10.98
N ILE A 95 -5.58 -5.38 10.43
CA ILE A 95 -6.17 -4.18 11.04
C ILE A 95 -6.66 -4.42 12.49
N ASN A 96 -7.02 -5.66 12.84
CA ASN A 96 -7.56 -6.05 14.14
C ASN A 96 -6.56 -6.78 15.05
N SER A 97 -5.28 -6.84 14.67
CA SER A 97 -4.32 -7.53 15.54
C SER A 97 -4.06 -6.70 16.81
N GLU A 98 -4.42 -7.27 17.96
CA GLU A 98 -3.90 -6.86 19.29
C GLU A 98 -2.40 -7.21 19.43
N VAL A 99 -1.82 -7.84 18.40
CA VAL A 99 -0.46 -8.35 18.38
C VAL A 99 0.52 -7.18 18.39
N ALA A 100 1.25 -7.09 19.50
CA ALA A 100 2.55 -6.44 19.66
C ALA A 100 2.67 -4.92 19.40
N ARG A 101 1.62 -4.12 19.64
CA ARG A 101 1.77 -2.65 19.69
C ARG A 101 2.73 -2.15 20.78
N ASN A 102 3.14 -3.00 21.73
CA ASN A 102 3.94 -2.61 22.87
C ASN A 102 5.45 -2.64 22.63
N GLU A 103 5.94 -3.31 21.57
CA GLU A 103 7.39 -3.46 21.31
C GLU A 103 7.87 -2.68 20.09
N ILE A 104 7.00 -2.45 19.11
CA ILE A 104 7.34 -1.69 17.89
C ILE A 104 6.78 -0.27 18.01
N HIS A 105 7.66 0.73 17.93
CA HIS A 105 7.22 2.13 17.98
C HIS A 105 6.28 2.43 16.78
N PRO A 106 5.10 3.03 16.99
CA PRO A 106 4.09 3.23 15.95
C PRO A 106 4.60 3.92 14.67
N GLN A 107 5.57 4.83 14.80
CA GLN A 107 6.21 5.49 13.67
C GLN A 107 6.83 4.51 12.65
N TYR A 108 7.40 3.39 13.10
CA TYR A 108 7.94 2.36 12.21
C TYR A 108 6.82 1.79 11.33
N ILE A 109 5.66 1.52 11.90
CA ILE A 109 4.52 0.95 11.17
C ILE A 109 4.05 1.93 10.08
N PHE A 110 3.89 3.21 10.41
CA PHE A 110 3.45 4.23 9.45
C PHE A 110 4.45 4.41 8.30
N HIS A 111 5.73 4.60 8.63
CA HIS A 111 6.74 4.81 7.60
C HIS A 111 7.00 3.56 6.76
N PHE A 112 6.92 2.38 7.36
CA PHE A 112 7.02 1.11 6.63
C PHE A 112 5.84 0.95 5.67
N ALA A 113 4.62 1.25 6.10
CA ALA A 113 3.45 1.24 5.23
C ALA A 113 3.62 2.24 4.06
N ASP A 114 4.06 3.46 4.31
CA ASP A 114 4.31 4.45 3.25
C ASP A 114 5.42 4.00 2.28
N TYR A 115 6.49 3.38 2.81
CA TYR A 115 7.51 2.77 1.99
C TYR A 115 6.93 1.68 1.08
N LEU A 116 6.10 0.77 1.60
CA LEU A 116 5.44 -0.26 0.80
C LEU A 116 4.52 0.33 -0.27
N ARG A 117 3.77 1.40 0.03
CA ARG A 117 2.95 2.11 -0.97
C ARG A 117 3.81 2.69 -2.08
N SER A 118 4.95 3.29 -1.72
CA SER A 118 5.95 3.79 -2.69
C SER A 118 6.58 2.71 -3.57
N LYS A 119 6.35 1.43 -3.28
CA LYS A 119 6.79 0.28 -4.07
C LYS A 119 5.64 -0.43 -4.80
N GLY A 120 4.43 0.11 -4.69
CA GLY A 120 3.21 -0.38 -5.33
C GLY A 120 2.58 -1.60 -4.66
N TYR A 121 2.74 -1.78 -3.34
CA TYR A 121 2.09 -2.88 -2.62
C TYR A 121 0.68 -2.54 -2.16
N ALA A 122 -0.23 -3.51 -2.26
CA ALA A 122 -1.58 -3.39 -1.75
C ALA A 122 -1.58 -3.42 -0.22
N LEU A 123 -2.22 -2.43 0.40
CA LEU A 123 -2.34 -2.32 1.84
C LEU A 123 -3.79 -2.06 2.26
N PRO A 124 -4.18 -2.52 3.46
CA PRO A 124 -5.45 -2.13 4.03
C PRO A 124 -5.56 -0.60 4.22
N TRP A 125 -6.78 -0.08 4.18
CA TRP A 125 -7.02 1.36 4.31
C TRP A 125 -8.32 1.67 5.04
N MET A 126 -8.25 2.49 6.10
CA MET A 126 -9.42 2.99 6.86
C MET A 126 -10.44 1.90 7.24
N GLY A 127 -9.94 0.76 7.73
CA GLY A 127 -10.76 -0.38 8.15
C GLY A 127 -11.20 -1.31 7.00
N LEU A 128 -10.77 -1.06 5.76
CA LEU A 128 -10.98 -1.96 4.63
C LEU A 128 -9.77 -2.88 4.45
N SER A 129 -10.00 -4.19 4.38
CA SER A 129 -8.98 -5.16 3.97
C SER A 129 -8.66 -5.03 2.48
N VAL A 130 -7.50 -5.55 2.06
CA VAL A 130 -7.11 -5.63 0.64
C VAL A 130 -8.18 -6.32 -0.21
N LYS A 131 -8.73 -7.42 0.30
CA LYS A 131 -9.85 -8.12 -0.36
C LYS A 131 -11.06 -7.22 -0.57
N ARG A 132 -11.41 -6.40 0.43
CA ARG A 132 -12.55 -5.49 0.31
C ARG A 132 -12.30 -4.35 -0.68
N LEU A 133 -11.06 -3.86 -0.76
CA LEU A 133 -10.63 -2.88 -1.77
C LEU A 133 -10.74 -3.46 -3.19
N GLU A 134 -10.40 -4.74 -3.37
CA GLU A 134 -10.56 -5.45 -4.66
C GLU A 134 -12.03 -5.69 -5.01
N GLU A 135 -12.86 -6.07 -4.03
CA GLU A 135 -14.33 -6.20 -4.20
C GLU A 135 -14.99 -4.88 -4.61
N TYR A 136 -14.47 -3.74 -4.14
CA TYR A 136 -14.92 -2.40 -4.57
C TYR A 136 -14.42 -2.01 -5.97
N GLY A 137 -13.55 -2.81 -6.58
CA GLY A 137 -12.92 -2.50 -7.85
C GLY A 137 -11.91 -1.36 -7.77
N TRP A 138 -11.45 -0.99 -6.58
CA TRP A 138 -10.45 0.08 -6.41
C TRP A 138 -9.05 -0.41 -6.77
N ILE A 139 -8.80 -1.70 -6.56
CA ILE A 139 -7.53 -2.33 -6.89
C ILE A 139 -7.73 -3.62 -7.68
N LYS A 140 -6.67 -4.04 -8.37
CA LYS A 140 -6.48 -5.43 -8.80
C LYS A 140 -5.12 -5.91 -8.32
N ILE A 141 -5.08 -7.12 -7.78
CA ILE A 141 -3.81 -7.72 -7.39
C ILE A 141 -3.08 -8.22 -8.62
N LYS A 142 -1.83 -7.79 -8.76
CA LYS A 142 -0.92 -8.24 -9.81
C LYS A 142 -0.62 -9.73 -9.63
N LYS A 143 -0.85 -10.50 -10.69
CA LYS A 143 -0.55 -11.94 -10.75
C LYS A 143 0.93 -12.20 -11.05
#